data_AF-A0A835EBM0-F1
#
_entry.id   AF-A0A835EBM0-F1
#
_cell.length_a   1.000
_cell.length_b   1.000
_cell.length_c   1.000
_cell.angle_alpha   90.00
_cell.angle_beta   90.00
_cell.angle_gamma   90.00
#
_symmetry.space_group_name_H-M   'P 1'
#
loop_
_entity.id
_entity.type
_entity.pdbx_description
1 polymer ?
#
loop_
_entity_poly.entity_id
_entity_poly.type
_entity_poly.pdbx_seq_one_letter_code
_entity_poly.pdbx_strand_id
1 'polypeptide(L)' 'MGFLWAAMKIRIDRSDVDVEVHKVGDSVEPGYNNKRVRMFIYNGVVAQTPVIG' A
#
# COMPACT_ATOMS: atom_id res chain seq x y z
N MET A 1 -0.86 -9.23 -11.16
CA MET A 1 0.58 -8.92 -10.99
C MET A 1 0.91 -7.42 -10.99
N GLY A 2 -0.09 -6.52 -10.92
CA GLY A 2 0.14 -5.07 -10.95
C GLY A 2 0.61 -4.49 -9.62
N PHE A 3 0.29 -5.13 -8.49
CA PHE A 3 0.64 -4.60 -7.17
C PHE A 3 2.15 -4.58 -6.88
N LEU A 4 2.94 -5.51 -7.46
CA LEU A 4 4.40 -5.52 -7.29
C LEU A 4 5.05 -4.29 -7.92
N TRP A 5 4.57 -3.87 -9.09
CA TRP A 5 5.03 -2.65 -9.76
C TRP A 5 4.67 -1.40 -8.94
N ALA A 6 3.47 -1.36 -8.37
CA ALA A 6 3.06 -0.26 -7.50
C ALA A 6 3.93 -0.18 -6.23
N ALA A 7 4.16 -1.31 -5.55
CA ALA A 7 5.03 -1.35 -4.37
C ALA A 7 6.46 -0.89 -4.68
N MET A 8 7.03 -1.34 -5.81
CA MET A 8 8.36 -0.91 -6.25
C MET A 8 8.38 0.60 -6.54
N LYS A 9 7.37 1.12 -7.22
CA LYS A 9 7.28 2.55 -7.54
C LYS A 9 7.20 3.41 -6.28
N ILE A 10 6.39 3.01 -5.29
CA ILE A 10 6.30 3.70 -3.99
C ILE A 10 7.66 3.72 -3.29
N ARG A 11 8.38 2.60 -3.25
CA ARG A 11 9.71 2.54 -2.59
C ARG A 11 10.76 3.40 -3.31
N ILE A 12 10.66 3.56 -4.62
CA ILE A 12 11.53 4.46 -5.39
C ILE A 12 11.20 5.92 -5.09
N ASP A 13 9.90 6.28 -5.09
CA ASP A 13 9.47 7.67 -4.91
C ASP A 13 9.56 8.12 -3.44
N ARG A 14 9.42 7.19 -2.49
CA ARG A 14 9.46 7.39 -1.04
C ARG A 14 10.18 6.22 -0.39
N SER A 15 11.51 6.30 -0.34
CA SER A 15 12.33 5.28 0.34
C SER A 15 12.21 5.30 1.86
N ASP A 16 11.58 6.34 2.41
CA ASP A 16 11.39 6.57 3.84
C ASP A 16 10.08 5.99 4.40
N VAL A 17 9.27 5.30 3.58
CA VAL A 17 8.00 4.70 4.01
C VAL A 17 7.98 3.19 3.86
N ASP A 18 7.29 2.52 4.78
CA ASP A 18 6.97 1.11 4.72
C ASP A 18 5.70 0.88 3.91
N VAL A 19 5.77 -0.10 2.99
CA VAL A 19 4.62 -0.49 2.15
C VAL A 19 3.97 -1.72 2.73
N GLU A 20 2.74 -1.57 3.21
CA GLU A 20 1.92 -2.69 3.68
C GLU A 20 0.94 -3.10 2.59
N VAL A 21 0.85 -4.41 2.31
CA VAL A 21 -0.07 -4.96 1.30
C VAL A 21 -1.16 -5.74 2.00
N HIS A 22 -2.40 -5.33 1.77
CA HIS A 22 -3.61 -5.91 2.37
C HIS A 22 -4.58 -6.32 1.27
N LYS A 23 -5.43 -7.32 1.52
CA LYS A 23 -6.57 -7.63 0.64
C LYS A 23 -7.71 -6.67 0.93
N VAL A 24 -8.52 -6.39 -0.09
CA VAL A 24 -9.76 -5.63 0.11
C VAL A 24 -10.65 -6.36 1.12
N GLY A 25 -11.06 -5.65 2.18
CA GLY A 25 -11.85 -6.20 3.28
C GLY A 25 -11.05 -6.56 4.52
N ASP A 26 -9.72 -6.53 4.47
CA ASP A 26 -8.88 -6.76 5.65
C ASP A 26 -9.11 -5.64 6.68
N SER A 27 -9.27 -6.04 7.95
CA SER A 27 -9.30 -5.11 9.07
C SER A 27 -7.88 -4.66 9.39
N VAL A 28 -7.59 -3.39 9.14
CA VAL A 28 -6.30 -2.76 9.45
C VAL A 28 -6.43 -1.88 10.68
N GLU A 29 -5.35 -1.76 11.45
CA GLU A 29 -5.36 -0.92 12.64
C GLU A 29 -5.71 0.54 12.30
N PRO A 30 -6.65 1.17 13.01
CA PRO A 30 -6.95 2.58 12.80
C PRO A 30 -5.80 3.44 13.34
N GLY A 31 -5.53 4.58 12.70
CA GLY A 31 -4.49 5.51 13.11
C GLY A 31 -3.59 5.91 11.96
N TYR A 32 -3.06 7.13 12.03
CA TYR A 32 -2.21 7.71 11.01
C TYR A 32 -0.73 7.48 11.32
N ASN A 33 0.01 6.97 10.35
CA ASN A 33 1.46 6.88 10.35
C ASN A 33 2.03 7.49 9.06
N ASN A 34 2.78 8.59 9.20
CA ASN A 34 3.39 9.30 8.07
C ASN A 34 4.54 8.54 7.38
N LYS A 35 4.97 7.42 7.95
CA LYS A 35 5.99 6.50 7.43
C LYS A 35 5.40 5.22 6.87
N ARG A 36 4.08 5.16 6.65
CA ARG A 36 3.40 3.99 6.12
C ARG A 36 2.56 4.34 4.91
N VAL A 37 2.54 3.43 3.95
CA VAL A 37 1.59 3.41 2.83
C VAL A 37 0.88 2.07 2.80
N ARG A 38 -0.45 2.09 2.84
CA ARG A 38 -1.27 0.89 2.72
C ARG A 38 -1.74 0.71 1.28
N MET A 39 -1.52 -0.48 0.74
CA MET A 39 -1.96 -0.87 -0.59
C MET A 39 -2.97 -2.01 -0.48
N PHE A 40 -4.20 -1.72 -0.90
CA PHE A 40 -5.27 -2.72 -0.94
C PHE A 40 -5.33 -3.38 -2.31
N ILE A 41 -5.29 -4.72 -2.33
CA ILE A 41 -5.25 -5.50 -3.55
C ILE A 41 -6.48 -6.39 -3.71
N TYR A 42 -6.89 -6.58 -4.96
CA TYR A 42 -7.91 -7.55 -5.37
C TYR A 42 -7.44 -8.26 -6.65
N ASN A 43 -7.42 -9.60 -6.65
CA ASN A 43 -6.91 -10.41 -7.77
C ASN A 43 -5.53 -9.97 -8.30
N GLY A 44 -4.64 -9.55 -7.40
CA GLY A 44 -3.27 -9.14 -7.75
C GLY A 44 -3.18 -7.81 -8.51
N VAL A 45 -4.21 -6.97 -8.41
CA VAL A 45 -4.28 -5.59 -8.91
C VAL A 45 -4.55 -4.65 -7.74
N VAL A 46 -4.02 -3.43 -7.81
CA VAL A 46 -4.29 -2.39 -6.82
C VAL A 46 -5.74 -1.95 -6.96
N ALA A 47 -6.53 -2.13 -5.91
CA ALA A 47 -7.96 -1.87 -5.92
C ALA A 47 -8.31 -0.43 -5.52
N GLN A 48 -7.42 0.25 -4.79
CA GLN A 48 -7.61 1.61 -4.29
C GLN A 48 -6.29 2.38 -4.36
N THR A 49 -6.37 3.70 -4.56
CA THR A 49 -5.21 4.59 -4.56
C THR A 49 -4.43 4.48 -3.24
N PRO A 50 -3.14 4.06 -3.25
CA PRO A 50 -2.34 4.02 -2.04
C PRO A 50 -2.10 5.43 -1.50
N VAL A 51 -2.30 5.62 -0.21
CA VAL A 51 -2.09 6.89 0.49
C VAL A 51 -1.20 6.70 1.70
N ILE A 52 -0.56 7.78 2.14
CA ILE A 52 0.23 7.78 3.38
C ILE A 52 -0.74 7.79 4.57
N GLY A 53 -0.54 6.86 5.52
CA GLY A 53 -1.34 6.73 6.73
C GLY A 53 -1.22 5.39 7.44
#